data_AF-A0A383AKA5-F1
#
_entry.id   AF-A0A383AKA5-F1
#
_cell.length_a   1.000
_cell.length_b   1.000
_cell.length_c   1.000
_cell.angle_alpha   90.00
_cell.angle_beta   90.00
_cell.angle_gamma   90.00
#
_symmetry.space_group_name_H-M   'P 1'
#
loop_
_entity.id
_entity.type
_entity.pdbx_description
1 polymer ?
#
loop_
_entity_poly.entity_id
_entity_poly.type
_entity_poly.pdbx_seq_one_letter_code
_entity_poly.pdbx_strand_id
1 'polypeptide(L)'
;MIASKIEELRSLIPKRGLVSDHIDVKQLLSKLLHSDAWSENDLGSFIALLQKADISKQLRTGYLKNWKKDSQASELTEPWLSIVTLLLCKLIIDEKKNSVQPRQLIKRTNTLYKLLDITTESWLFTGSPIRDSIESNFQKFVGKIPFEPNKSVLRQKIP
;
A
#
# COMPACT_ATOMS: atom_id res chain seq x y z
N MET A 1 16.36 -4.65 -4.79
CA MET A 1 15.27 -5.31 -5.55
C MET A 1 14.05 -4.43 -5.70
N ILE A 2 13.35 -4.03 -4.63
CA ILE A 2 12.16 -3.16 -4.72
C ILE A 2 12.44 -1.84 -5.46
N ALA A 3 13.52 -1.13 -5.11
CA ALA A 3 13.90 0.12 -5.78
C ALA A 3 14.18 -0.08 -7.28
N SER A 4 14.87 -1.16 -7.66
CA SER A 4 15.13 -1.48 -9.07
C SER A 4 13.84 -1.79 -9.85
N LYS A 5 12.86 -2.45 -9.23
CA LYS A 5 11.55 -2.71 -9.86
C LYS A 5 10.72 -1.44 -10.02
N ILE A 6 10.84 -0.51 -9.08
CA ILE A 6 10.24 0.82 -9.20
C ILE A 6 10.85 1.57 -10.40
N GLU A 7 12.16 1.56 -10.58
CA GLU A 7 12.82 2.18 -11.75
C GLU A 7 12.42 1.51 -13.07
N GLU A 8 12.32 0.19 -13.11
CA GLU A 8 11.79 -0.55 -14.26
C GLU A 8 10.38 -0.05 -14.62
N LEU A 9 9.46 0.02 -13.65
CA LEU A 9 8.09 0.49 -13.89
C LEU A 9 8.00 1.99 -14.24
N ARG A 10 8.89 2.83 -13.69
CA ARG A 10 9.03 4.24 -14.08
C ARG A 10 9.34 4.36 -15.58
N SER A 11 10.20 3.50 -16.11
CA SER A 11 10.56 3.52 -17.53
C SER A 11 9.41 3.08 -18.46
N LEU A 12 8.52 2.21 -17.99
CA LEU A 12 7.43 1.63 -18.78
C LEU A 12 6.13 2.44 -18.73
N ILE A 13 5.92 3.21 -17.67
CA ILE A 13 4.65 3.89 -17.42
C ILE A 13 4.81 5.38 -17.65
N PRO A 14 4.12 5.99 -18.63
CA PRO A 14 4.28 7.41 -18.88
C PRO A 14 3.72 8.25 -17.73
N LYS A 15 4.35 9.40 -17.49
CA LYS A 15 3.83 10.42 -16.59
C LYS A 15 2.49 10.94 -17.12
N ARG A 16 1.45 10.86 -16.31
CA ARG A 16 0.11 11.38 -16.67
C ARG A 16 -0.13 12.74 -16.02
N GLY A 17 -0.75 13.67 -16.77
CA GLY A 17 -1.19 14.97 -16.27
C GLY A 17 -2.51 14.87 -15.50
N LEU A 18 -2.76 15.83 -14.60
CA LEU A 18 -3.99 15.93 -13.81
C LEU A 18 -5.08 16.66 -14.61
N VAL A 19 -6.12 15.93 -15.02
CA VAL A 19 -7.34 16.52 -15.58
C VAL A 19 -8.51 15.66 -15.14
N SER A 20 -9.28 16.09 -14.13
CA SER A 20 -10.65 15.62 -13.87
C SER A 20 -11.21 16.25 -12.57
N ASP A 21 -12.54 16.33 -12.47
CA ASP A 21 -13.27 16.52 -11.22
C ASP A 21 -13.29 15.29 -10.31
N HIS A 22 -12.64 14.20 -10.71
CA HIS A 22 -12.58 12.93 -10.01
C HIS A 22 -11.11 12.52 -9.75
N ILE A 23 -10.92 11.64 -8.78
CA ILE A 23 -9.62 11.04 -8.46
C ILE A 23 -9.37 9.91 -9.46
N ASP A 24 -8.54 10.16 -10.47
CA ASP A 24 -7.99 9.11 -11.34
C ASP A 24 -6.83 8.40 -10.62
N VAL A 25 -7.05 7.14 -10.26
CA VAL A 25 -6.07 6.34 -9.52
C VAL A 25 -4.83 6.05 -10.34
N LYS A 26 -4.95 5.85 -11.66
CA LYS A 26 -3.80 5.60 -12.53
C LYS A 26 -2.93 6.85 -12.64
N GLN A 27 -3.55 8.04 -12.70
CA GLN A 27 -2.83 9.31 -12.64
C GLN A 27 -2.12 9.51 -11.30
N LEU A 28 -2.84 9.30 -10.17
CA LEU A 28 -2.26 9.39 -8.83
C LEU A 28 -1.03 8.47 -8.72
N LEU A 29 -1.17 7.20 -9.08
CA LEU A 29 -0.08 6.22 -8.99
C LEU A 29 1.08 6.55 -9.93
N SER A 30 0.80 6.98 -11.17
CA SER A 30 1.84 7.45 -12.09
C SER A 30 2.61 8.64 -11.48
N LYS A 31 1.92 9.63 -10.91
CA LYS A 31 2.57 10.75 -10.22
C LYS A 31 3.46 10.27 -9.07
N LEU A 32 2.92 9.44 -8.17
CA LEU A 32 3.66 8.93 -7.01
C LEU A 32 4.87 8.08 -7.40
N LEU A 33 4.73 7.29 -8.46
CA LEU A 33 5.79 6.44 -9.00
C LEU A 33 6.97 7.30 -9.46
N HIS A 34 6.72 8.39 -10.19
CA HIS A 34 7.76 9.26 -10.74
C HIS A 34 8.30 10.31 -9.76
N SER A 35 7.67 10.46 -8.59
CA SER A 35 8.12 11.41 -7.58
C SER A 35 9.17 10.79 -6.66
N ASP A 36 10.28 11.50 -6.47
CA ASP A 36 11.31 11.09 -5.52
C ASP A 36 10.86 11.33 -4.07
N ALA A 37 10.20 12.46 -3.83
CA ALA A 37 9.54 12.80 -2.57
C ALA A 37 8.04 13.04 -2.75
N TRP A 38 7.24 12.68 -1.74
CA TRP A 38 5.78 12.88 -1.76
C TRP A 38 5.40 14.09 -0.91
N SER A 39 4.55 14.96 -1.43
CA SER A 39 3.93 16.02 -0.62
C SER A 39 2.95 15.42 0.42
N GLU A 40 2.55 16.21 1.41
CA GLU A 40 1.52 15.77 2.37
C GLU A 40 0.21 15.38 1.68
N ASN A 41 -0.18 16.10 0.62
CA ASN A 41 -1.37 15.78 -0.15
C ASN A 41 -1.22 14.48 -0.95
N ASP A 42 -0.04 14.21 -1.49
CA ASP A 42 0.29 12.95 -2.16
C ASP A 42 0.20 11.77 -1.19
N LEU A 43 0.80 11.92 0.00
CA LEU A 43 0.75 10.93 1.06
C LEU A 43 -0.69 10.70 1.55
N GLY A 44 -1.44 11.77 1.81
CA GLY A 44 -2.84 11.71 2.23
C GLY A 44 -3.72 10.99 1.21
N SER A 45 -3.54 11.29 -0.07
CA SER A 45 -4.26 10.63 -1.16
C SER A 45 -3.90 9.15 -1.26
N PHE A 46 -2.62 8.80 -1.13
CA PHE A 46 -2.19 7.41 -1.16
C PHE A 46 -2.74 6.63 0.05
N ILE A 47 -2.68 7.19 1.26
CA ILE A 47 -3.25 6.58 2.47
C ILE A 47 -4.76 6.35 2.31
N ALA A 48 -5.49 7.30 1.74
CA ALA A 48 -6.92 7.14 1.49
C ALA A 48 -7.21 6.02 0.48
N LEU A 49 -6.37 5.84 -0.54
CA LEU A 49 -6.43 4.70 -1.45
C LEU A 49 -6.18 3.37 -0.72
N LEU A 50 -5.16 3.32 0.15
CA LEU A 50 -4.83 2.13 0.94
C LEU A 50 -5.96 1.71 1.87
N GLN A 51 -6.70 2.67 2.45
CA GLN A 51 -7.90 2.36 3.24
C GLN A 51 -8.97 1.63 2.41
N LYS A 52 -9.09 1.94 1.10
CA LYS A 52 -10.02 1.20 0.22
C LYS A 52 -9.54 -0.22 -0.01
N ALA A 53 -8.25 -0.41 -0.27
CA ALA A 53 -7.67 -1.75 -0.39
C ALA A 53 -7.87 -2.57 0.89
N ASP A 54 -7.68 -1.96 2.06
CA ASP A 54 -7.83 -2.62 3.35
C ASP A 54 -9.27 -3.08 3.62
N ILE A 55 -10.26 -2.27 3.25
CA ILE A 55 -11.69 -2.56 3.49
C ILE A 55 -12.24 -3.54 2.45
N SER A 56 -12.08 -3.27 1.16
CA SER A 56 -12.77 -4.02 0.11
C SER A 56 -11.93 -5.08 -0.58
N LYS A 57 -10.61 -5.13 -0.36
CA LYS A 57 -9.66 -5.94 -1.17
C LYS A 57 -9.81 -5.74 -2.69
N GLN A 58 -10.40 -4.62 -3.09
CA GLN A 58 -10.67 -4.25 -4.46
C GLN A 58 -10.45 -2.76 -4.57
N LEU A 59 -9.61 -2.37 -5.52
CA LEU A 59 -9.40 -0.98 -5.89
C LEU A 59 -10.14 -0.69 -7.19
N ARG A 60 -10.56 0.56 -7.37
CA ARG A 60 -11.22 1.05 -8.58
C ARG A 60 -10.30 2.03 -9.30
N THR A 61 -10.50 2.21 -10.60
CA THR A 61 -9.73 3.16 -11.41
C THR A 61 -10.05 4.62 -11.10
N GLY A 62 -11.22 4.88 -10.50
CA GLY A 62 -11.71 6.22 -10.21
C GLY A 62 -12.49 6.29 -8.89
N TYR A 63 -12.35 7.43 -8.19
CA TYR A 63 -13.14 7.79 -7.02
C TYR A 63 -13.60 9.24 -7.11
N LEU A 64 -14.70 9.59 -6.45
CA LEU A 64 -15.07 11.00 -6.23
C LEU A 64 -14.08 11.68 -5.28
N LYS A 65 -14.05 13.02 -5.24
CA LYS A 65 -13.14 13.80 -4.36
C LYS A 65 -13.26 13.44 -2.86
N ASN A 66 -14.41 12.91 -2.43
CA ASN A 66 -14.66 12.41 -1.08
C ASN A 66 -14.34 10.91 -0.89
N TRP A 67 -13.62 10.29 -1.84
CA TRP A 67 -13.24 8.88 -1.83
C TRP A 67 -14.41 7.87 -1.82
N LYS A 68 -15.61 8.31 -2.23
CA LYS A 68 -16.69 7.38 -2.61
C LYS A 68 -16.39 6.76 -3.97
N LYS A 69 -16.82 5.52 -4.16
CA LYS A 69 -16.68 4.81 -5.43
C LYS A 69 -17.37 5.60 -6.54
N ASP A 70 -16.68 5.81 -7.64
CA ASP A 70 -17.30 6.29 -8.86
C ASP A 70 -18.02 5.11 -9.54
N SER A 71 -19.31 5.29 -9.86
CA SER A 71 -20.14 4.28 -10.54
C SER A 71 -19.60 3.87 -11.91
N GLN A 72 -18.87 4.76 -12.58
CA GLN A 72 -18.29 4.52 -13.90
C GLN A 72 -16.89 3.89 -13.81
N ALA A 73 -16.33 3.78 -12.60
CA ALA A 73 -14.99 3.25 -12.42
C ALA A 73 -14.95 1.71 -12.51
N SER A 74 -14.05 1.23 -13.35
CA SER A 74 -13.69 -0.18 -13.44
C SER A 74 -12.80 -0.60 -12.27
N GLU A 75 -12.62 -1.91 -12.10
CA GLU A 75 -11.65 -2.43 -11.15
C GLU A 75 -10.22 -2.08 -11.58
N LEU A 76 -9.37 -1.80 -10.60
CA LEU A 76 -7.95 -1.58 -10.83
C LEU A 76 -7.30 -2.94 -11.06
N THR A 77 -6.69 -3.11 -12.22
CA THR A 77 -6.00 -4.34 -12.63
C THR A 77 -4.50 -4.10 -12.72
N GLU A 78 -3.75 -5.15 -13.02
CA GLU A 78 -2.34 -5.02 -13.35
C GLU A 78 -2.09 -4.11 -14.57
N PRO A 79 -0.94 -3.41 -14.61
CA PRO A 79 0.16 -3.42 -13.63
C PRO A 79 -0.10 -2.52 -12.40
N TRP A 80 -1.26 -1.88 -12.31
CA TRP A 80 -1.51 -0.84 -11.31
C TRP A 80 -1.67 -1.37 -9.89
N LEU A 81 -2.21 -2.58 -9.70
CA LEU A 81 -2.22 -3.25 -8.40
C LEU A 81 -0.80 -3.50 -7.89
N SER A 82 0.08 -3.98 -8.77
CA SER A 82 1.50 -4.17 -8.46
C SER A 82 2.22 -2.87 -8.14
N ILE A 83 1.88 -1.76 -8.81
CA ILE A 83 2.42 -0.43 -8.47
C ILE A 83 1.95 -0.01 -7.09
N VAL A 84 0.66 -0.14 -6.74
CA VAL A 84 0.16 0.18 -5.39
C VAL A 84 0.95 -0.61 -4.34
N THR A 85 1.15 -1.90 -4.60
CA THR A 85 1.91 -2.80 -3.73
C THR A 85 3.34 -2.30 -3.51
N LEU A 86 4.07 -1.96 -4.58
CA LEU A 86 5.45 -1.47 -4.49
C LEU A 86 5.55 -0.09 -3.83
N LEU A 87 4.63 0.82 -4.12
CA LEU A 87 4.59 2.14 -3.47
C LEU A 87 4.27 2.00 -1.98
N LEU A 88 3.44 1.03 -1.59
CA LEU A 88 3.21 0.71 -0.18
C LEU A 88 4.47 0.15 0.48
N CYS A 89 5.22 -0.73 -0.19
CA CYS A 89 6.51 -1.19 0.32
C CYS A 89 7.49 -0.02 0.53
N LYS A 90 7.60 0.90 -0.44
CA LYS A 90 8.40 2.13 -0.31
C LYS A 90 7.99 2.92 0.94
N LEU A 91 6.68 3.19 1.08
CA LEU A 91 6.14 3.93 2.21
C LEU A 91 6.51 3.28 3.55
N ILE A 92 6.32 1.97 3.70
CA ILE A 92 6.61 1.31 4.98
C ILE A 92 8.11 1.35 5.30
N ILE A 93 8.98 1.21 4.30
CA ILE A 93 10.44 1.33 4.49
C ILE A 93 10.80 2.73 4.98
N ASP A 94 10.22 3.77 4.39
CA ASP A 94 10.49 5.15 4.76
C ASP A 94 9.96 5.48 6.17
N GLU A 95 8.75 5.04 6.50
CA GLU A 95 8.16 5.24 7.82
C GLU A 95 8.88 4.48 8.94
N LYS A 96 9.49 3.34 8.62
CA LYS A 96 10.37 2.62 9.55
C LYS A 96 11.63 3.43 9.88
N LYS A 97 12.21 4.12 8.90
CA LYS A 97 13.37 5.01 9.13
C LYS A 97 12.99 6.21 9.99
N ASN A 98 11.75 6.68 9.85
CA ASN A 98 11.23 7.86 10.53
C ASN A 98 10.51 7.55 11.86
N SER A 99 10.69 6.36 12.44
CA SER A 99 10.16 5.96 13.75
C SER A 99 8.65 6.16 13.92
N VAL A 100 7.87 5.87 12.86
CA VAL A 100 6.40 5.96 12.92
C VAL A 100 5.83 4.93 13.90
N GLN A 101 4.70 5.28 14.53
CA GLN A 101 3.99 4.45 15.51
C GLN A 101 3.81 2.99 15.06
N PRO A 102 4.21 1.99 15.87
CA PRO A 102 4.14 0.57 15.49
C PRO A 102 2.76 0.12 15.01
N ARG A 103 1.69 0.64 15.62
CA ARG A 103 0.30 0.33 15.25
C ARG A 103 -0.01 0.71 13.79
N GLN A 104 0.50 1.84 13.31
CA GLN A 104 0.27 2.27 11.93
C GLN A 104 1.03 1.36 10.95
N LEU A 105 2.27 1.00 11.29
CA LEU A 105 3.09 0.08 10.50
C LEU A 105 2.44 -1.31 10.38
N ILE A 106 1.85 -1.83 11.45
CA ILE A 106 1.09 -3.10 11.41
C ILE A 106 -0.10 -3.00 10.44
N LYS A 107 -0.89 -1.92 10.51
CA LYS A 107 -2.03 -1.73 9.60
C LYS A 107 -1.59 -1.73 8.14
N ARG A 108 -0.54 -0.97 7.82
CA ARG A 108 0.02 -0.90 6.46
C ARG A 108 0.55 -2.26 5.99
N THR A 109 1.19 -3.00 6.89
CA THR A 109 1.67 -4.37 6.60
C THR A 109 0.51 -5.32 6.30
N ASN A 110 -0.59 -5.25 7.05
CA ASN A 110 -1.78 -6.06 6.76
C ASN A 110 -2.40 -5.70 5.40
N THR A 111 -2.46 -4.41 5.06
CA THR A 111 -2.89 -3.96 3.74
C THR A 111 -1.96 -4.46 2.64
N LEU A 112 -0.65 -4.51 2.89
CA LEU A 112 0.33 -5.05 1.95
C LEU A 112 0.08 -6.52 1.65
N TYR A 113 -0.14 -7.35 2.67
CA TYR A 113 -0.47 -8.76 2.46
C TYR A 113 -1.78 -8.93 1.67
N LYS A 114 -2.82 -8.15 1.99
CA LYS A 114 -4.07 -8.16 1.22
C LYS A 114 -3.85 -7.80 -0.25
N LEU A 115 -2.97 -6.83 -0.54
CA LEU A 115 -2.65 -6.45 -1.92
C LEU A 115 -1.89 -7.57 -2.63
N LEU A 116 -0.90 -8.16 -1.98
CA LEU A 116 -0.14 -9.24 -2.58
C LEU A 116 -0.98 -10.50 -2.82
N ASP A 117 -2.03 -10.74 -2.02
CA ASP A 117 -2.98 -11.85 -2.22
C ASP A 117 -3.87 -11.66 -3.46
N ILE A 118 -4.03 -10.42 -3.95
CA ILE A 118 -4.87 -10.11 -5.12
C ILE A 118 -4.06 -9.77 -6.37
N THR A 119 -2.74 -9.58 -6.26
CA THR A 119 -1.89 -9.35 -7.44
C THR A 119 -1.72 -10.63 -8.24
N THR A 120 -1.70 -10.51 -9.57
CA THR A 120 -1.53 -11.66 -10.48
C THR A 120 -0.17 -11.68 -11.18
N GLU A 121 0.70 -10.71 -10.88
CA GLU A 121 2.05 -10.63 -11.42
C GLU A 121 2.96 -11.71 -10.81
N SER A 122 3.58 -12.53 -11.66
CA SER A 122 4.38 -13.68 -11.25
C SER A 122 5.57 -13.33 -10.36
N TRP A 123 6.12 -12.12 -10.52
CA TRP A 123 7.22 -11.62 -9.70
C TRP A 123 6.78 -11.13 -8.30
N LEU A 124 5.49 -11.21 -7.96
CA LEU A 124 4.94 -10.99 -6.61
C LEU A 124 4.40 -12.27 -5.95
N PHE A 125 4.42 -13.42 -6.64
CA PHE A 125 3.97 -14.69 -6.08
C PHE A 125 4.88 -15.17 -4.95
N THR A 126 4.34 -16.03 -4.08
CA THR A 126 5.10 -16.72 -3.02
C THR A 126 6.32 -17.43 -3.61
N GLY A 127 7.49 -17.24 -3.00
CA GLY A 127 8.77 -17.78 -3.48
C GLY A 127 9.44 -16.95 -4.58
N SER A 128 8.82 -15.86 -5.03
CA SER A 128 9.50 -14.90 -5.90
C SER A 128 10.54 -14.08 -5.10
N PRO A 129 11.69 -13.71 -5.70
CA PRO A 129 12.72 -12.96 -4.98
C PRO A 129 12.22 -11.63 -4.35
N ILE A 130 11.27 -10.96 -5.02
CA ILE A 130 10.70 -9.71 -4.51
C ILE A 130 9.77 -10.00 -3.33
N ARG A 131 8.89 -11.01 -3.44
CA ARG A 131 7.99 -11.40 -2.35
C ARG A 131 8.78 -11.87 -1.12
N ASP A 132 9.80 -12.69 -1.30
CA ASP A 132 10.64 -13.16 -0.19
C ASP A 132 11.40 -12.01 0.48
N SER A 133 11.86 -11.03 -0.31
CA SER A 133 12.50 -9.83 0.22
C SER A 133 11.53 -8.95 1.03
N ILE A 134 10.30 -8.80 0.55
CA ILE A 134 9.20 -8.16 1.26
C ILE A 134 9.01 -8.90 2.59
N GLU A 135 8.67 -10.18 2.56
CA GLU A 135 8.35 -10.97 3.75
C GLU A 135 9.48 -11.01 4.77
N SER A 136 10.73 -11.20 4.34
CA SER A 136 11.90 -11.18 5.21
C SER A 136 12.07 -9.83 5.93
N ASN A 137 11.87 -8.72 5.21
CA ASN A 137 11.93 -7.38 5.80
C ASN A 137 10.83 -7.15 6.85
N PHE A 138 9.65 -7.73 6.62
CA PHE A 138 8.50 -7.57 7.51
C PHE A 138 8.54 -8.52 8.71
N GLN A 139 8.97 -9.77 8.56
CA GLN A 139 9.15 -10.71 9.68
C GLN A 139 10.14 -10.17 10.71
N LYS A 140 11.27 -9.62 10.25
CA LYS A 140 12.26 -8.94 11.11
C LYS A 140 11.69 -7.74 11.86
N PHE A 141 10.62 -7.15 11.35
CA PHE A 141 9.95 -6.02 11.96
C PHE A 141 8.91 -6.47 12.99
N VAL A 142 7.99 -7.38 12.62
CA VAL A 142 6.95 -7.90 13.53
C VAL A 142 7.57 -8.53 14.77
N GLY A 143 8.68 -9.26 14.63
CA GLY A 143 9.39 -9.86 15.76
C GLY A 143 10.01 -8.86 16.75
N LYS A 144 10.04 -7.56 16.43
CA LYS A 144 10.56 -6.49 17.29
C LYS A 144 9.48 -5.64 17.94
N ILE A 145 8.20 -5.88 17.61
CA ILE A 145 7.10 -5.13 18.21
C ILE A 145 6.80 -5.76 19.57
N PRO A 146 6.95 -5.03 20.69
CA PRO A 146 6.51 -5.52 21.98
C PRO A 146 4.99 -5.72 21.92
N PHE A 147 4.55 -6.97 21.90
CA PHE A 147 3.17 -7.29 22.23
C PHE A 147 3.04 -7.11 23.74
N GLU A 148 2.55 -5.94 24.16
CA GLU A 148 2.01 -5.85 25.52
C GLU A 148 0.64 -6.55 25.50
N PRO A 149 0.48 -7.72 26.15
CA PRO A 149 -0.83 -8.31 26.32
C PRO A 149 -1.69 -7.31 27.08
N ASN A 150 -2.82 -6.95 26.48
CA ASN A 150 -3.75 -5.98 27.03
C ASN A 150 -4.22 -6.48 28.41
N LYS A 151 -3.67 -5.94 29.50
CA LYS A 151 -3.97 -6.34 30.89
C LYS A 151 -5.44 -6.08 31.30
N SER A 152 -6.26 -5.51 30.41
CA SER A 152 -7.66 -5.17 30.64
C SER A 152 -8.64 -6.34 30.50
N VAL A 153 -8.23 -7.51 29.98
CA VAL A 153 -9.15 -8.66 29.74
C VAL A 153 -9.11 -9.71 30.86
N LEU A 154 -8.19 -9.62 31.83
CA LEU A 154 -8.07 -10.60 32.93
C LEU A 154 -8.89 -10.27 34.19
N ARG A 155 -9.81 -9.28 34.15
CA ARG A 155 -10.69 -8.95 35.28
C ARG A 155 -12.17 -9.16 34.98
N GLN A 156 -12.53 -10.30 34.39
CA GLN A 156 -13.90 -10.81 34.48
C GLN A 156 -13.86 -12.33 34.57
N LYS A 157 -13.66 -12.83 35.79
CA LYS A 157 -14.11 -14.16 36.25
C LYS A 157 -13.81 -14.27 37.74
N ILE A 158 -14.80 -13.97 38.57
CA ILE A 158 -15.02 -14.69 39.84
C ILE A 158 -16.55 -14.74 40.01
N PRO A 159 -17.20 -15.92 39.95
CA PRO A 159 -18.56 -16.10 40.45
C PRO A 159 -18.59 -16.04 41.98
#